data_AF-A0A8X8AI81-F1
#
_entry.id   AF-A0A8X8AI81-F1
#
_cell.length_a   1.000
_cell.length_b   1.000
_cell.length_c   1.000
_cell.angle_alpha   90.00
_cell.angle_beta   90.00
_cell.angle_gamma   90.00
#
_symmetry.space_group_name_H-M   'P 1'
#
loop_
_entity.id
_entity.type
_entity.pdbx_description
1 polymer ?
#
loop_
_entity_poly.entity_id
_entity_poly.type
_entity_poly.pdbx_seq_one_letter_code
_entity_poly.pdbx_strand_id
1 'polypeptide(L)'
;MKGLFKPKPRTPAELVLQARDLLKFLDQNTETRQRKREEKMSELSKVILEIRVVLFGNGKAEPNPDACAHLAQDFFKHDTFRLLILSLPKLDLGARQNATHVIANLQRQRVSGRLIASEYLENNLDLMDILLPGYEDGEIAVTYGAILRECLRHQIVARYVLETEHLKKVLTYVQIPNFDIASDAQATFKELMTRHKSTVAEFLSVNYDWFFQEYNSQLLESPSYITRRHAVKLLGNMLLDRSNSAVMVRYVSSLDNMRILMNLFRDPKTMQLETFHVFKLFVANQNKPPEIISVLVTNRSKLLRFLGDFSIDKGDEQFEADKAQVIKEIATLEINDRSCT
;
A
#
# COMPACT_ATOMS: atom_id res chain seq x y z
N MET A 1 -1.06 10.42 57.96
CA MET A 1 -0.33 9.75 56.86
C MET A 1 -1.34 9.04 55.97
N LYS A 2 -1.75 9.64 54.85
CA LYS A 2 -2.51 8.92 53.82
C LYS A 2 -1.49 8.24 52.91
N GLY A 3 -1.19 6.97 53.18
CA GLY A 3 -0.41 6.16 52.26
C GLY A 3 -1.16 6.09 50.93
N LEU A 4 -0.65 6.79 49.93
CA LEU A 4 -1.09 6.65 48.54
C LEU A 4 -0.75 5.22 48.10
N PHE A 5 -1.68 4.28 48.31
CA PHE A 5 -1.66 3.03 47.58
C PHE A 5 -1.77 3.39 46.10
N LYS A 6 -0.68 3.24 45.35
CA LYS A 6 -0.76 3.29 43.89
C LYS A 6 -1.76 2.21 43.47
N PRO A 7 -2.78 2.54 42.66
CA PRO A 7 -3.73 1.53 42.19
C PRO A 7 -2.96 0.39 41.52
N LYS A 8 -3.39 -0.85 41.80
CA LYS A 8 -2.79 -2.05 41.20
C LYS A 8 -2.81 -1.89 39.67
N PRO A 9 -1.72 -2.21 38.96
CA PRO A 9 -1.71 -2.19 37.50
C PRO A 9 -2.84 -3.09 36.96
N ARG A 10 -3.61 -2.58 36.01
CA ARG A 10 -4.66 -3.35 35.34
C ARG A 10 -4.02 -4.50 34.56
N THR A 11 -4.70 -5.63 34.56
CA THR A 11 -4.38 -6.77 33.70
C THR A 11 -4.71 -6.46 32.24
N PRO A 12 -4.10 -7.15 31.26
CA PRO A 12 -4.45 -7.00 29.85
C PRO A 12 -5.95 -7.13 29.56
N ALA A 13 -6.62 -8.10 30.19
CA ALA A 13 -8.06 -8.32 30.03
C ALA A 13 -8.89 -7.15 30.58
N GLU A 14 -8.53 -6.60 31.75
CA GLU A 14 -9.19 -5.43 32.33
C GLU A 14 -9.03 -4.18 31.45
N LEU A 15 -7.87 -4.01 30.80
CA LEU A 15 -7.63 -2.90 29.87
C LEU A 15 -8.51 -2.99 28.64
N VAL A 16 -8.60 -4.16 28.01
CA VAL A 16 -9.46 -4.38 26.83
C VAL A 16 -10.92 -4.20 27.19
N LEU A 17 -11.36 -4.76 28.32
CA LEU A 17 -12.73 -4.62 28.81
C LEU A 17 -13.09 -3.14 29.01
N GLN A 18 -12.23 -2.39 29.70
CA GLN A 18 -12.45 -0.97 29.94
C GLN A 18 -12.46 -0.15 28.64
N ALA A 19 -11.54 -0.42 27.71
CA ALA A 19 -11.52 0.25 26.41
C ALA A 19 -12.84 0.00 25.67
N ARG A 20 -13.29 -1.26 25.63
CA ARG A 20 -14.53 -1.64 24.96
C ARG A 20 -15.77 -0.99 25.58
N ASP A 21 -15.85 -0.94 26.91
CA ASP A 21 -16.99 -0.34 27.60
C ASP A 21 -17.06 1.17 27.35
N LEU A 22 -15.91 1.86 27.33
CA LEU A 22 -15.81 3.26 26.94
C LEU A 22 -16.21 3.48 25.48
N LEU A 23 -15.73 2.63 24.57
CA LEU A 23 -16.08 2.70 23.15
C LEU A 23 -17.58 2.50 22.93
N LYS A 24 -18.19 1.48 23.55
CA LYS A 24 -19.64 1.23 23.48
C LYS A 24 -20.44 2.42 24.03
N PHE A 25 -19.99 3.00 25.14
CA PHE A 25 -20.63 4.18 25.69
C PHE A 25 -20.62 5.34 24.68
N LEU A 26 -19.46 5.61 24.06
CA LEU A 26 -19.27 6.70 23.09
C LEU A 26 -19.96 6.49 21.75
N ASP A 27 -20.25 5.23 21.41
CA ASP A 27 -21.01 4.85 20.23
C ASP A 27 -22.52 5.03 20.45
N GLN A 28 -23.04 4.52 21.56
CA GLN A 28 -24.49 4.48 21.84
C GLN A 28 -25.07 5.80 22.36
N ASN A 29 -24.25 6.68 22.95
CA ASN A 29 -24.72 7.85 23.69
C ASN A 29 -24.36 9.17 22.99
N THR A 30 -24.74 9.32 21.72
CA THR A 30 -24.42 10.50 20.89
C THR A 30 -25.04 11.80 21.40
N GLU A 31 -26.20 11.75 22.07
CA GLU A 31 -26.92 12.90 22.63
C GLU A 31 -26.54 13.26 24.08
N THR A 32 -25.56 12.56 24.66
CA THR A 32 -25.11 12.85 26.03
C THR A 32 -24.44 14.22 26.12
N ARG A 33 -24.59 14.89 27.29
CA ARG A 33 -23.91 16.15 27.60
C ARG A 33 -22.44 16.12 27.17
N GLN A 34 -22.05 17.11 26.37
CA GLN A 34 -20.71 17.25 25.79
C GLN A 34 -19.57 17.02 26.81
N ARG A 35 -19.67 17.62 27.99
CA ARG A 35 -18.69 17.44 29.08
C ARG A 35 -18.48 15.98 29.49
N LYS A 36 -19.56 15.20 29.63
CA LYS A 36 -19.46 13.78 30.00
C LYS A 36 -18.83 12.97 28.87
N ARG A 37 -19.10 13.34 27.61
CA ARG A 37 -18.47 12.71 26.44
C ARG A 37 -16.97 13.00 26.39
N GLU A 38 -16.56 14.24 26.63
CA GLU A 38 -15.14 14.64 26.73
C GLU A 38 -14.41 13.91 27.86
N GLU A 39 -15.05 13.78 29.02
CA GLU A 39 -14.53 12.99 30.15
C GLU A 39 -14.28 11.53 29.73
N LYS A 40 -15.25 10.89 29.07
CA LYS A 40 -15.10 9.52 28.56
C LYS A 40 -14.08 9.37 27.44
N MET A 41 -13.93 10.39 26.60
CA MET A 41 -12.89 10.40 25.56
C MET A 41 -11.49 10.49 26.16
N SER A 42 -11.30 11.35 27.16
CA SER A 42 -10.04 11.43 27.91
C SER A 42 -9.73 10.12 28.66
N GLU A 43 -10.73 9.47 29.25
CA GLU A 43 -10.57 8.13 29.83
C GLU A 43 -10.11 7.11 28.78
N LEU A 44 -10.73 7.11 27.59
CA LEU A 44 -10.36 6.20 26.51
C LEU A 44 -8.93 6.44 26.03
N SER A 45 -8.52 7.70 25.82
CA SER A 45 -7.15 8.04 25.42
C SER A 45 -6.11 7.52 26.40
N LYS A 46 -6.39 7.56 27.71
CA LYS A 46 -5.51 7.00 28.76
C LYS A 46 -5.43 5.48 28.66
N VAL A 47 -6.55 4.80 28.48
CA VAL A 47 -6.58 3.33 28.35
C VAL A 47 -5.83 2.88 27.08
N ILE A 48 -5.99 3.57 25.95
CA ILE A 48 -5.24 3.28 24.72
C ILE A 48 -3.73 3.42 24.96
N LEU A 49 -3.30 4.45 25.69
CA LEU A 49 -1.90 4.62 26.06
C LEU A 49 -1.40 3.50 26.98
N GLU A 50 -2.19 3.09 27.98
CA GLU A 50 -1.87 1.95 28.86
C GLU A 50 -1.72 0.65 28.06
N ILE A 51 -2.63 0.37 27.11
CA ILE A 51 -2.52 -0.77 26.19
C ILE A 51 -1.23 -0.68 25.37
N ARG A 52 -0.90 0.50 24.82
CA ARG A 52 0.35 0.70 24.09
C ARG A 52 1.57 0.38 24.95
N VAL A 53 1.58 0.80 26.22
CA VAL A 53 2.68 0.51 27.15
C VAL A 53 2.82 -0.99 27.42
N VAL A 54 1.72 -1.74 27.48
CA VAL A 54 1.78 -3.21 27.57
C VAL A 54 2.46 -3.82 26.34
N LEU A 55 2.12 -3.32 25.14
CA LEU A 55 2.56 -3.88 23.87
C LEU A 55 4.00 -3.50 23.46
N PHE A 56 4.50 -2.35 23.91
CA PHE A 56 5.83 -1.82 23.55
C PHE A 56 6.79 -1.67 24.74
N GLY A 57 6.29 -1.85 25.96
CA GLY A 57 7.06 -1.64 27.17
C GLY A 57 7.14 -0.16 27.56
N ASN A 58 7.71 0.09 28.73
CA ASN A 58 7.91 1.43 29.29
C ASN A 58 9.39 1.87 29.27
N GLY A 59 10.22 1.20 28.45
CA GLY A 59 11.66 1.42 28.37
C GLY A 59 12.49 0.80 29.51
N LYS A 60 11.85 0.15 30.49
CA LYS A 60 12.55 -0.52 31.61
C LYS A 60 12.55 -2.05 31.53
N ALA A 61 11.55 -2.62 30.88
CA ALA A 61 11.40 -4.05 30.67
C ALA A 61 10.78 -4.30 29.29
N GLU A 62 11.13 -5.44 28.69
CA GLU A 62 10.53 -5.90 27.45
C GLU A 62 9.04 -6.26 27.66
N PRO A 63 8.20 -6.10 26.62
CA PRO A 63 6.80 -6.58 26.65
C PRO A 63 6.73 -8.06 26.98
N ASN A 64 5.85 -8.44 27.90
CA ASN A 64 5.58 -9.85 28.18
C ASN A 64 4.79 -10.46 26.99
N PRO A 65 5.31 -11.51 26.32
CA PRO A 65 4.65 -12.10 25.15
C PRO A 65 3.25 -12.66 25.45
N ASP A 66 3.06 -13.33 26.58
CA ASP A 66 1.78 -13.91 26.98
C ASP A 66 0.74 -12.82 27.26
N ALA A 67 1.17 -11.72 27.88
CA ALA A 67 0.31 -10.55 28.09
C ALA A 67 -0.14 -9.93 26.77
N CYS A 68 0.76 -9.83 25.78
CA CYS A 68 0.43 -9.32 24.44
C CYS A 68 -0.52 -10.25 23.69
N ALA A 69 -0.29 -11.57 23.78
CA ALA A 69 -1.13 -12.59 23.17
C ALA A 69 -2.56 -12.58 23.74
N HIS A 70 -2.71 -12.52 25.07
CA HIS A 70 -4.02 -12.40 25.71
C HIS A 70 -4.71 -11.09 25.35
N LEU A 71 -3.97 -9.97 25.30
CA LEU A 71 -4.53 -8.68 24.90
C LEU A 71 -5.09 -8.73 23.48
N ALA A 72 -4.35 -9.32 22.53
CA ALA A 72 -4.80 -9.48 21.16
C ALA A 72 -6.06 -10.37 21.07
N GLN A 73 -6.05 -11.49 21.78
CA GLN A 73 -7.19 -12.41 21.80
C GLN A 73 -8.47 -11.70 22.25
N ASP A 74 -8.44 -11.02 23.40
CA ASP A 74 -9.61 -10.32 23.93
C ASP A 74 -10.04 -9.13 23.06
N PHE A 75 -9.07 -8.42 22.47
CA PHE A 75 -9.33 -7.25 21.64
C PHE A 75 -10.15 -7.62 20.39
N PHE A 76 -9.73 -8.67 19.67
CA PHE A 76 -10.42 -9.11 18.46
C PHE A 76 -11.69 -9.91 18.76
N LYS A 77 -11.68 -10.81 19.77
CA LYS A 77 -12.83 -11.67 20.11
C LYS A 77 -14.12 -10.89 20.38
N HIS A 78 -14.00 -9.65 20.85
CA HIS A 78 -15.14 -8.84 21.29
C HIS A 78 -15.41 -7.61 20.42
N ASP A 79 -14.91 -7.61 19.19
CA ASP A 79 -15.15 -6.55 18.20
C ASP A 79 -14.69 -5.15 18.66
N THR A 80 -13.71 -5.12 19.57
CA THR A 80 -13.11 -3.86 20.07
C THR A 80 -12.44 -3.12 18.93
N PHE A 81 -11.93 -3.83 17.93
CA PHE A 81 -11.30 -3.25 16.75
C PHE A 81 -12.28 -2.36 15.97
N ARG A 82 -13.46 -2.88 15.57
CA ARG A 82 -14.49 -2.10 14.88
C ARG A 82 -14.90 -0.86 15.65
N LEU A 83 -15.22 -1.04 16.94
CA LEU A 83 -15.63 0.06 17.81
C LEU A 83 -14.55 1.15 17.90
N LEU A 84 -13.27 0.74 17.93
CA LEU A 84 -12.15 1.67 17.90
C LEU A 84 -12.09 2.42 16.58
N ILE A 85 -12.21 1.74 15.42
CA ILE A 85 -12.22 2.37 14.09
C ILE A 85 -13.30 3.47 13.99
N LEU A 86 -14.51 3.16 14.44
CA LEU A 86 -15.64 4.10 14.45
C LEU A 86 -15.44 5.29 15.40
N SER A 87 -14.58 5.13 16.42
CA SER A 87 -14.29 6.17 17.40
C SER A 87 -13.09 7.04 17.07
N LEU A 88 -12.21 6.60 16.16
CA LEU A 88 -10.98 7.31 15.78
C LEU A 88 -11.21 8.77 15.32
N PRO A 89 -12.23 9.11 14.50
CA PRO A 89 -12.49 10.50 14.13
C PRO A 89 -12.78 11.41 15.33
N LYS A 90 -13.27 10.84 16.44
CA LYS A 90 -13.62 11.58 17.67
C LYS A 90 -12.42 11.79 18.60
N LEU A 91 -11.29 11.13 18.35
CA LEU A 91 -10.08 11.20 19.16
C LEU A 91 -9.16 12.36 18.72
N ASP A 92 -8.37 12.88 19.66
CA ASP A 92 -7.27 13.79 19.35
C ASP A 92 -6.11 13.08 18.61
N LEU A 93 -5.21 13.86 18.01
CA LEU A 93 -4.09 13.35 17.23
C LEU A 93 -3.19 12.38 18.03
N GLY A 94 -2.91 12.67 19.29
CA GLY A 94 -2.06 11.83 20.12
C GLY A 94 -2.70 10.47 20.41
N ALA A 95 -4.00 10.46 20.69
CA ALA A 95 -4.77 9.24 20.89
C ALA A 95 -4.91 8.43 19.60
N ARG A 96 -5.13 9.08 18.44
CA ARG A 96 -5.11 8.43 17.12
C ARG A 96 -3.77 7.74 16.85
N GLN A 97 -2.65 8.42 17.10
CA GLN A 97 -1.30 7.83 16.95
C GLN A 97 -1.09 6.63 17.88
N ASN A 98 -1.51 6.72 19.14
CA ASN A 98 -1.43 5.60 20.07
C ASN A 98 -2.29 4.42 19.60
N ALA A 99 -3.52 4.69 19.12
CA ALA A 99 -4.42 3.66 18.59
C ALA A 99 -3.83 2.97 17.37
N THR A 100 -3.26 3.71 16.42
CA THR A 100 -2.57 3.13 15.25
C THR A 100 -1.42 2.21 15.66
N HIS A 101 -0.60 2.60 16.64
CA HIS A 101 0.48 1.73 17.15
C HIS A 101 -0.05 0.47 17.83
N VAL A 102 -1.12 0.59 18.63
CA VAL A 102 -1.78 -0.56 19.25
C VAL A 102 -2.28 -1.51 18.18
N ILE A 103 -3.05 -1.02 17.21
CA ILE A 103 -3.60 -1.83 16.11
C ILE A 103 -2.47 -2.51 15.34
N ALA A 104 -1.43 -1.78 14.94
CA ALA A 104 -0.31 -2.32 14.17
C ALA A 104 0.41 -3.48 14.90
N ASN A 105 0.56 -3.36 16.23
CA ASN A 105 1.15 -4.41 17.04
C ASN A 105 0.20 -5.62 17.14
N LEU A 106 -1.07 -5.39 17.50
CA LEU A 106 -2.06 -6.45 17.68
C LEU A 106 -2.29 -7.27 16.41
N GLN A 107 -2.27 -6.65 15.24
CA GLN A 107 -2.41 -7.35 13.97
C GLN A 107 -1.30 -8.39 13.69
N ARG A 108 -0.15 -8.26 14.35
CA ARG A 108 1.00 -9.15 14.19
C ARG A 108 1.09 -10.23 15.27
N GLN A 109 0.25 -10.15 16.30
CA GLN A 109 0.29 -11.08 17.42
C GLN A 109 -0.16 -12.48 16.97
N ARG A 110 0.58 -13.49 17.44
CA ARG A 110 0.25 -14.90 17.23
C ARG A 110 -0.19 -15.54 18.53
N VAL A 111 -1.33 -16.21 18.50
CA VAL A 111 -1.84 -17.00 19.63
C VAL A 111 -1.96 -18.44 19.16
N SER A 112 -1.28 -19.36 19.85
CA SER A 112 -1.19 -20.78 19.45
C SER A 112 -0.77 -20.99 17.99
N GLY A 113 0.16 -20.17 17.50
CA GLY A 113 0.67 -20.22 16.13
C GLY A 113 -0.19 -19.54 15.06
N ARG A 114 -1.38 -19.03 15.41
CA ARG A 114 -2.32 -18.40 14.47
C ARG A 114 -2.35 -16.88 14.60
N LEU A 115 -2.56 -16.19 13.50
CA LEU A 115 -2.77 -14.73 13.47
C LEU A 115 -4.24 -14.42 13.77
N ILE A 116 -4.56 -14.09 15.02
CA ILE A 116 -5.94 -13.85 15.47
C ILE A 116 -6.61 -12.70 14.72
N ALA A 117 -5.83 -11.66 14.36
CA ALA A 117 -6.33 -10.57 13.53
C ALA A 117 -6.82 -11.06 12.16
N SER A 118 -6.16 -12.04 11.56
CA SER A 118 -6.56 -12.61 10.27
C SER A 118 -7.92 -13.32 10.36
N GLU A 119 -8.12 -14.13 11.41
CA GLU A 119 -9.38 -14.85 11.66
C GLU A 119 -10.54 -13.88 11.94
N TYR A 120 -10.26 -12.81 12.67
CA TYR A 120 -11.23 -11.75 12.90
C TYR A 120 -11.59 -11.01 11.60
N LEU A 121 -10.60 -10.63 10.80
CA LEU A 121 -10.79 -9.87 9.56
C LEU A 121 -11.55 -10.66 8.50
N GLU A 122 -11.39 -11.99 8.45
CA GLU A 122 -12.15 -12.87 7.56
C GLU A 122 -13.67 -12.72 7.75
N ASN A 123 -14.12 -12.42 8.98
CA ASN A 123 -15.53 -12.21 9.31
C ASN A 123 -15.94 -10.73 9.35
N ASN A 124 -15.01 -9.80 9.08
CA ASN A 124 -15.19 -8.34 9.23
C ASN A 124 -14.52 -7.54 8.10
N LEU A 125 -14.56 -8.07 6.87
CA LEU A 125 -13.96 -7.42 5.70
C LEU A 125 -14.61 -6.07 5.36
N ASP A 126 -15.87 -5.88 5.76
CA ASP A 126 -16.62 -4.63 5.62
C ASP A 126 -15.98 -3.45 6.38
N LEU A 127 -15.04 -3.70 7.30
CA LEU A 127 -14.20 -2.64 7.87
C LEU A 127 -13.39 -1.88 6.80
N MET A 128 -13.07 -2.52 5.68
CA MET A 128 -12.40 -1.85 4.58
C MET A 128 -13.33 -0.84 3.90
N ASP A 129 -14.64 -1.06 3.94
CA ASP A 129 -15.66 -0.15 3.44
C ASP A 129 -15.75 1.13 4.30
N ILE A 130 -15.17 1.12 5.51
CA ILE A 130 -15.04 2.28 6.40
C ILE A 130 -13.67 2.93 6.23
N LEU A 131 -12.60 2.13 6.22
CA LEU A 131 -11.23 2.65 6.21
C LEU A 131 -10.85 3.31 4.89
N LEU A 132 -11.24 2.72 3.74
CA LEU A 132 -10.85 3.24 2.42
C LEU A 132 -11.50 4.59 2.11
N PRO A 133 -12.82 4.79 2.28
CA PRO A 133 -13.43 6.10 2.06
C PRO A 133 -12.88 7.20 2.98
N GLY A 134 -12.23 6.85 4.09
CA GLY A 134 -11.61 7.86 4.96
C GLY A 134 -10.47 8.66 4.31
N TYR A 135 -9.96 8.26 3.14
CA TYR A 135 -9.08 9.13 2.33
C TYR A 135 -9.78 10.41 1.85
N GLU A 136 -11.12 10.44 1.84
CA GLU A 136 -11.94 11.62 1.51
C GLU A 136 -12.06 12.60 2.69
N ASP A 137 -11.70 12.17 3.91
CA ASP A 137 -11.67 13.00 5.12
C ASP A 137 -10.21 13.36 5.48
N GLY A 138 -9.85 14.62 5.24
CA GLY A 138 -8.49 15.10 5.43
C GLY A 138 -7.97 15.02 6.87
N GLU A 139 -8.83 14.99 7.90
CA GLU A 139 -8.39 14.91 9.29
C GLU A 139 -7.99 13.48 9.69
N ILE A 140 -8.61 12.46 9.08
CA ILE A 140 -8.43 11.07 9.47
C ILE A 140 -7.68 10.22 8.43
N ALA A 141 -7.59 10.69 7.18
CA ALA A 141 -7.03 9.97 6.04
C ALA A 141 -5.71 9.23 6.35
N VAL A 142 -4.71 9.93 6.90
CA VAL A 142 -3.40 9.31 7.22
C VAL A 142 -3.50 8.26 8.34
N THR A 143 -4.41 8.46 9.30
CA THR A 143 -4.65 7.49 10.38
C THR A 143 -5.29 6.23 9.82
N TYR A 144 -6.34 6.37 9.01
CA TYR A 144 -7.01 5.23 8.38
C TYR A 144 -6.12 4.52 7.38
N GLY A 145 -5.35 5.26 6.58
CA GLY A 145 -4.38 4.68 5.66
C GLY A 145 -3.29 3.86 6.37
N ALA A 146 -2.77 4.34 7.50
CA ALA A 146 -1.83 3.58 8.31
C ALA A 146 -2.43 2.27 8.85
N ILE A 147 -3.67 2.31 9.34
CA ILE A 147 -4.39 1.12 9.82
C ILE A 147 -4.70 0.16 8.67
N LEU A 148 -5.17 0.67 7.53
CA LEU A 148 -5.47 -0.09 6.33
C LEU A 148 -4.24 -0.86 5.83
N ARG A 149 -3.05 -0.24 5.82
CA ARG A 149 -1.81 -0.94 5.46
C ARG A 149 -1.46 -2.07 6.41
N GLU A 150 -1.79 -1.96 7.69
CA GLU A 150 -1.63 -3.07 8.63
C GLU A 150 -2.63 -4.19 8.31
N CYS A 151 -3.89 -3.86 7.98
CA CYS A 151 -4.90 -4.84 7.54
C CYS A 151 -4.48 -5.57 6.25
N LEU A 152 -3.88 -4.86 5.29
CA LEU A 152 -3.36 -5.41 4.04
C LEU A 152 -2.23 -6.43 4.23
N ARG A 153 -1.66 -6.56 5.44
CA ARG A 153 -0.74 -7.67 5.76
C ARG A 153 -1.41 -9.03 5.66
N HIS A 154 -2.72 -9.08 5.79
CA HIS A 154 -3.53 -10.29 5.69
C HIS A 154 -4.02 -10.48 4.25
N GLN A 155 -3.72 -11.64 3.66
CA GLN A 155 -4.04 -11.92 2.25
C GLN A 155 -5.55 -11.83 1.97
N ILE A 156 -6.39 -12.25 2.92
CA ILE A 156 -7.86 -12.15 2.83
C ILE A 156 -8.34 -10.71 2.61
N VAL A 157 -7.71 -9.74 3.29
CA VAL A 157 -8.05 -8.31 3.15
C VAL A 157 -7.57 -7.76 1.83
N ALA A 158 -6.32 -8.08 1.44
CA ALA A 158 -5.80 -7.64 0.16
C ALA A 158 -6.64 -8.16 -1.02
N ARG A 159 -7.07 -9.43 -0.95
CA ARG A 159 -7.98 -10.02 -1.92
C ARG A 159 -9.31 -9.26 -1.98
N TYR A 160 -9.94 -9.00 -0.83
CA TYR A 160 -11.18 -8.23 -0.76
C TYR A 160 -11.07 -6.85 -1.44
N VAL A 161 -9.99 -6.11 -1.15
CA VAL A 161 -9.77 -4.79 -1.74
C VAL A 161 -9.51 -4.85 -3.26
N LEU A 162 -8.80 -5.89 -3.74
CA LEU A 162 -8.54 -6.09 -5.17
C LEU A 162 -9.80 -6.47 -5.96
N GLU A 163 -10.67 -7.29 -5.37
CA GLU A 163 -11.83 -7.89 -6.05
C GLU A 163 -13.12 -7.03 -5.97
N THR A 164 -13.04 -5.86 -5.35
CA THR A 164 -14.17 -4.93 -5.17
C THR A 164 -13.92 -3.58 -5.85
N GLU A 165 -14.94 -2.72 -5.91
CA GLU A 165 -14.85 -1.36 -6.47
C GLU A 165 -13.85 -0.45 -5.72
N HIS A 166 -13.36 -0.91 -4.56
CA HIS A 166 -12.34 -0.24 -3.77
C HIS A 166 -11.05 0.04 -4.54
N LEU A 167 -10.59 -0.89 -5.38
CA LEU A 167 -9.37 -0.68 -6.15
C LEU A 167 -9.48 0.52 -7.10
N LYS A 168 -10.64 0.73 -7.74
CA LYS A 168 -10.86 1.90 -8.60
C LYS A 168 -10.81 3.20 -7.80
N LYS A 169 -11.37 3.19 -6.58
CA LYS A 169 -11.28 4.34 -5.67
C LYS A 169 -9.83 4.64 -5.27
N VAL A 170 -9.00 3.61 -5.04
CA VAL A 170 -7.57 3.79 -4.76
C VAL A 170 -6.86 4.54 -5.90
N LEU A 171 -7.17 4.26 -7.17
CA LEU A 171 -6.62 4.99 -8.33
C LEU A 171 -7.01 6.48 -8.32
N THR A 172 -8.16 6.83 -7.72
CA THR A 172 -8.58 8.21 -7.51
C THR A 172 -7.84 8.84 -6.33
N TYR A 173 -7.72 8.11 -5.21
CA TYR A 173 -7.11 8.61 -3.98
C TYR A 173 -5.62 8.95 -4.12
N VAL A 174 -4.87 8.20 -4.92
CA VAL A 174 -3.45 8.51 -5.21
C VAL A 174 -3.24 9.81 -5.99
N GLN A 175 -4.32 10.43 -6.47
CA GLN A 175 -4.30 11.68 -7.23
C GLN A 175 -4.91 12.86 -6.46
N ILE A 176 -5.23 12.69 -5.18
CA ILE A 176 -5.75 13.76 -4.33
C ILE A 176 -4.74 14.93 -4.30
N PRO A 177 -5.16 16.20 -4.44
CA PRO A 177 -4.23 17.34 -4.45
C PRO A 177 -3.43 17.53 -3.16
N ASN A 178 -3.97 17.06 -2.02
CA ASN A 178 -3.26 17.08 -0.75
C ASN A 178 -2.11 16.06 -0.77
N PHE A 179 -0.88 16.56 -0.65
CA PHE A 179 0.33 15.76 -0.74
C PHE A 179 0.42 14.65 0.31
N ASP A 180 0.06 14.92 1.56
CA ASP A 180 0.16 13.93 2.64
C ASP A 180 -0.82 12.78 2.41
N ILE A 181 -2.05 13.11 1.99
CA ILE A 181 -3.10 12.13 1.68
C ILE A 181 -2.72 11.29 0.45
N ALA A 182 -2.31 11.92 -0.65
CA ALA A 182 -1.94 11.20 -1.86
C ALA A 182 -0.68 10.34 -1.67
N SER A 183 0.30 10.82 -0.91
CA SER A 183 1.50 10.05 -0.57
C SER A 183 1.16 8.82 0.28
N ASP A 184 0.26 8.97 1.25
CA ASP A 184 -0.22 7.87 2.07
C ASP A 184 -1.04 6.86 1.23
N ALA A 185 -1.96 7.33 0.39
CA ALA A 185 -2.71 6.49 -0.55
C ALA A 185 -1.79 5.76 -1.51
N GLN A 186 -0.73 6.41 -2.00
CA GLN A 186 0.27 5.80 -2.88
C GLN A 186 1.06 4.69 -2.16
N ALA A 187 1.37 4.87 -0.88
CA ALA A 187 1.99 3.83 -0.06
C ALA A 187 1.05 2.63 0.11
N THR A 188 -0.24 2.89 0.34
CA THR A 188 -1.28 1.84 0.44
C THR A 188 -1.46 1.11 -0.89
N PHE A 189 -1.51 1.82 -2.01
CA PHE A 189 -1.64 1.23 -3.34
C PHE A 189 -0.43 0.34 -3.66
N LYS A 190 0.79 0.83 -3.39
CA LYS A 190 2.01 0.04 -3.54
C LYS A 190 1.96 -1.23 -2.70
N GLU A 191 1.56 -1.13 -1.44
CA GLU A 191 1.46 -2.27 -0.52
C GLU A 191 0.50 -3.33 -1.05
N LEU A 192 -0.70 -2.90 -1.47
CA LEU A 192 -1.73 -3.75 -2.06
C LEU A 192 -1.20 -4.52 -3.28
N MET A 193 -0.54 -3.81 -4.20
CA MET A 193 -0.07 -4.37 -5.47
C MET A 193 1.25 -5.14 -5.39
N THR A 194 1.94 -5.15 -4.25
CA THR A 194 3.28 -5.76 -4.18
C THR A 194 3.50 -6.72 -3.01
N ARG A 195 2.61 -6.78 -2.03
CA ARG A 195 2.78 -7.67 -0.87
C ARG A 195 2.49 -9.15 -1.19
N HIS A 196 1.27 -9.45 -1.63
CA HIS A 196 0.79 -10.83 -1.81
C HIS A 196 0.93 -11.26 -3.26
N LYS A 197 2.15 -11.67 -3.63
CA LYS A 197 2.57 -11.87 -5.04
C LYS A 197 1.63 -12.74 -5.86
N SER A 198 1.23 -13.89 -5.34
CA SER A 198 0.31 -14.81 -6.03
C SER A 198 -1.08 -14.20 -6.24
N THR A 199 -1.64 -13.56 -5.21
CA THR A 199 -2.95 -12.88 -5.28
C THR A 199 -2.95 -11.76 -6.31
N VAL A 200 -1.89 -10.95 -6.32
CA VAL A 200 -1.77 -9.86 -7.30
C VAL A 200 -1.58 -10.41 -8.70
N ALA A 201 -0.78 -11.46 -8.89
CA ALA A 201 -0.58 -12.09 -10.19
C ALA A 201 -1.87 -12.67 -10.76
N GLU A 202 -2.64 -13.38 -9.92
CA GLU A 202 -3.97 -13.87 -10.26
C GLU A 202 -4.90 -12.73 -10.65
N PHE A 203 -5.01 -11.71 -9.80
CA PHE A 203 -5.81 -10.52 -10.05
C PHE A 203 -5.44 -9.85 -11.39
N LEU A 204 -4.17 -9.53 -11.61
CA LEU A 204 -3.70 -8.84 -12.82
C LEU A 204 -3.91 -9.68 -14.09
N SER A 205 -3.82 -11.00 -13.98
CA SER A 205 -4.04 -11.90 -15.13
C SER A 205 -5.51 -11.90 -15.55
N VAL A 206 -6.43 -11.96 -14.58
CA VAL A 206 -7.88 -11.95 -14.82
C VAL A 206 -8.39 -10.58 -15.25
N ASN A 207 -7.85 -9.52 -14.65
CA ASN A 207 -8.35 -8.14 -14.78
C ASN A 207 -7.50 -7.26 -15.69
N TYR A 208 -6.64 -7.88 -16.50
CA TYR A 208 -5.60 -7.20 -17.26
C TYR A 208 -6.10 -5.98 -18.04
N ASP A 209 -7.14 -6.16 -18.86
CA ASP A 209 -7.56 -5.16 -19.85
C ASP A 209 -8.05 -3.88 -19.18
N TRP A 210 -9.02 -3.98 -18.27
CA TRP A 210 -9.54 -2.80 -17.58
C TRP A 210 -8.48 -2.21 -16.64
N PHE A 211 -7.71 -3.04 -15.91
CA PHE A 211 -6.76 -2.54 -14.94
C PHE A 211 -5.68 -1.71 -15.62
N PHE A 212 -5.05 -2.22 -16.69
CA PHE A 212 -4.00 -1.47 -17.38
C PHE A 212 -4.55 -0.32 -18.21
N GLN A 213 -5.78 -0.40 -18.73
CA GLN A 213 -6.43 0.76 -19.34
C GLN A 213 -6.57 1.92 -18.34
N GLU A 214 -7.10 1.66 -17.14
CA GLU A 214 -7.28 2.67 -16.10
C GLU A 214 -5.92 3.13 -15.52
N TYR A 215 -5.01 2.19 -15.26
CA TYR A 215 -3.67 2.49 -14.75
C TYR A 215 -2.89 3.41 -15.69
N ASN A 216 -2.92 3.13 -16.98
CA ASN A 216 -2.22 3.92 -17.99
C ASN A 216 -2.83 5.32 -18.11
N SER A 217 -4.13 5.39 -18.37
CA SER A 217 -4.83 6.64 -18.64
C SER A 217 -4.91 7.56 -17.41
N GLN A 218 -5.17 6.99 -16.23
CA GLN A 218 -5.29 7.78 -15.01
C GLN A 218 -3.94 8.11 -14.38
N LEU A 219 -2.94 7.21 -14.44
CA LEU A 219 -1.71 7.37 -13.65
C LEU A 219 -0.47 7.65 -14.49
N LEU A 220 -0.17 6.84 -15.52
CA LEU A 220 1.02 7.05 -16.35
C LEU A 220 0.88 8.27 -17.25
N GLU A 221 -0.33 8.59 -17.68
CA GLU A 221 -0.66 9.75 -18.51
C GLU A 221 -1.22 10.92 -17.69
N SER A 222 -1.24 10.80 -16.36
CA SER A 222 -1.67 11.86 -15.44
C SER A 222 -0.95 13.17 -15.71
N PRO A 223 -1.60 14.35 -15.62
CA PRO A 223 -0.90 15.64 -15.70
C PRO A 223 0.07 15.85 -14.52
N SER A 224 -0.15 15.16 -13.39
CA SER A 224 0.70 15.24 -12.20
C SER A 224 2.01 14.48 -12.39
N TYR A 225 3.13 15.22 -12.41
CA TYR A 225 4.47 14.64 -12.44
C TYR A 225 4.71 13.64 -11.29
N ILE A 226 4.23 13.96 -10.08
CA ILE A 226 4.40 13.09 -8.90
C ILE A 226 3.65 11.77 -9.11
N THR A 227 2.42 11.83 -9.63
CA THR A 227 1.60 10.65 -9.95
C THR A 227 2.28 9.79 -11.00
N ARG A 228 2.71 10.37 -12.13
CA ARG A 228 3.43 9.63 -13.20
C ARG A 228 4.69 8.95 -12.65
N ARG A 229 5.48 9.67 -11.85
CA ARG A 229 6.70 9.14 -11.24
C ARG A 229 6.44 7.93 -10.34
N HIS A 230 5.43 8.00 -9.49
CA HIS A 230 5.09 6.87 -8.62
C HIS A 230 4.49 5.70 -9.39
N ALA A 231 3.68 5.99 -10.41
CA ALA A 231 3.09 5.00 -11.28
C ALA A 231 4.16 4.22 -12.07
N VAL A 232 5.07 4.89 -12.78
CA VAL A 232 6.10 4.17 -13.56
C VAL A 232 6.99 3.30 -12.67
N LYS A 233 7.32 3.76 -11.45
CA LYS A 233 8.05 2.97 -10.46
C LYS A 233 7.26 1.74 -10.00
N LEU A 234 5.97 1.90 -9.72
CA LEU A 234 5.11 0.79 -9.30
C LEU A 234 4.90 -0.20 -10.45
N LEU A 235 4.73 0.27 -11.68
CA LEU A 235 4.68 -0.56 -12.88
C LEU A 235 5.93 -1.42 -13.00
N GLY A 236 7.12 -0.84 -12.85
CA GLY A 236 8.38 -1.59 -12.80
C GLY A 236 8.37 -2.68 -11.72
N ASN A 237 7.96 -2.36 -10.50
CA ASN A 237 7.86 -3.35 -9.41
C ASN A 237 6.88 -4.48 -9.72
N MET A 238 5.76 -4.20 -10.40
CA MET A 238 4.77 -5.21 -10.80
C MET A 238 5.32 -6.10 -11.91
N LEU A 239 5.86 -5.53 -12.99
CA LEU A 239 6.28 -6.28 -14.17
C LEU A 239 7.58 -7.06 -13.96
N LEU A 240 8.46 -6.60 -13.08
CA LEU A 240 9.71 -7.32 -12.73
C LEU A 240 9.49 -8.46 -11.73
N ASP A 241 8.30 -8.57 -11.12
CA ASP A 241 8.00 -9.69 -10.22
C ASP A 241 7.84 -10.98 -11.02
N ARG A 242 8.55 -12.04 -10.61
CA ARG A 242 8.52 -13.33 -11.31
C ARG A 242 7.12 -13.94 -11.38
N SER A 243 6.28 -13.67 -10.37
CA SER A 243 4.89 -14.16 -10.31
C SER A 243 4.04 -13.53 -11.41
N ASN A 244 4.41 -12.34 -11.89
CA ASN A 244 3.70 -11.59 -12.92
C ASN A 244 4.26 -11.82 -14.33
N SER A 245 5.06 -12.87 -14.56
CA SER A 245 5.73 -13.11 -15.85
C SER A 245 4.77 -13.12 -17.06
N ALA A 246 3.61 -13.79 -16.94
CA ALA A 246 2.60 -13.80 -18.01
C ALA A 246 2.03 -12.40 -18.29
N VAL A 247 1.72 -11.65 -17.23
CA VAL A 247 1.24 -10.27 -17.30
C VAL A 247 2.31 -9.36 -17.94
N MET A 248 3.57 -9.54 -17.55
CA MET A 248 4.71 -8.81 -18.11
C MET A 248 4.84 -9.05 -19.60
N VAL A 249 4.84 -10.31 -20.05
CA VAL A 249 4.94 -10.65 -21.47
C VAL A 249 3.80 -10.01 -22.26
N ARG A 250 2.57 -10.04 -21.75
CA ARG A 250 1.42 -9.38 -22.38
C ARG A 250 1.61 -7.86 -22.44
N TYR A 251 2.07 -7.23 -21.35
CA TYR A 251 2.31 -5.79 -21.28
C TYR A 251 3.37 -5.29 -22.25
N VAL A 252 4.50 -6.00 -22.34
CA VAL A 252 5.63 -5.60 -23.20
C VAL A 252 5.43 -5.98 -24.68
N SER A 253 4.30 -6.60 -25.00
CA SER A 253 3.88 -6.92 -26.36
C SER A 253 2.82 -5.94 -26.89
N SER A 254 2.50 -4.87 -26.16
CA SER A 254 1.56 -3.84 -26.60
C SER A 254 2.29 -2.58 -27.10
N LEU A 255 2.01 -2.18 -28.34
CA LEU A 255 2.54 -0.96 -28.94
C LEU A 255 2.11 0.30 -28.15
N ASP A 256 0.86 0.34 -27.70
CA ASP A 256 0.34 1.49 -26.97
C ASP A 256 1.02 1.66 -25.61
N ASN A 257 1.27 0.55 -24.90
CA ASN A 257 2.06 0.56 -23.67
C ASN A 257 3.49 1.08 -23.92
N MET A 258 4.11 0.67 -25.02
CA MET A 258 5.44 1.16 -25.41
C MET A 258 5.41 2.67 -25.68
N ARG A 259 4.40 3.17 -26.41
CA ARG A 259 4.25 4.60 -26.73
C ARG A 259 4.15 5.46 -25.47
N ILE A 260 3.40 5.01 -24.46
CA ILE A 260 3.31 5.69 -23.17
C ILE A 260 4.70 5.82 -22.55
N LEU A 261 5.45 4.72 -22.41
CA LEU A 261 6.81 4.75 -21.84
C LEU A 261 7.77 5.61 -22.66
N MET A 262 7.66 5.57 -23.99
CA MET A 262 8.46 6.41 -24.89
C MET A 262 8.21 7.91 -24.65
N ASN A 263 6.98 8.29 -24.31
CA ASN A 263 6.67 9.66 -23.92
C ASN A 263 7.23 10.02 -22.54
N LEU A 264 7.22 9.10 -21.58
CA LEU A 264 7.79 9.30 -20.24
C LEU A 264 9.31 9.49 -20.24
N PHE A 265 10.03 9.14 -21.30
CA PHE A 265 11.45 9.51 -21.44
C PHE A 265 11.68 11.02 -21.63
N ARG A 266 10.64 11.79 -21.95
CA ARG A 266 10.73 13.26 -22.09
C ARG A 266 10.72 13.99 -20.74
N ASP A 267 10.35 13.31 -19.66
CA ASP A 267 10.34 13.85 -18.29
C ASP A 267 11.76 13.93 -17.69
N PRO A 268 11.94 14.55 -16.50
CA PRO A 268 13.24 14.69 -15.85
C PRO A 268 13.99 13.38 -15.61
N LYS A 269 15.33 13.48 -15.48
CA LYS A 269 16.27 12.35 -15.30
C LYS A 269 15.86 11.32 -14.24
N THR A 270 15.27 11.76 -13.13
CA THR A 270 14.78 10.88 -12.06
C THR A 270 13.66 9.94 -12.52
N MET A 271 12.82 10.38 -13.46
CA MET A 271 11.74 9.60 -14.02
C MET A 271 12.22 8.73 -15.18
N GLN A 272 13.14 9.24 -15.99
CA GLN A 272 13.79 8.48 -17.08
C GLN A 272 14.42 7.17 -16.58
N LEU A 273 14.98 7.16 -15.37
CA LEU A 273 15.55 5.95 -14.77
C LEU A 273 14.48 4.88 -14.50
N GLU A 274 13.38 5.26 -13.87
CA GLU A 274 12.27 4.33 -13.59
C GLU A 274 11.62 3.85 -14.91
N THR A 275 11.46 4.76 -15.89
CA THR A 275 10.99 4.43 -17.24
C THR A 275 11.93 3.44 -17.93
N PHE A 276 13.26 3.61 -17.79
CA PHE A 276 14.24 2.70 -18.35
C PHE A 276 14.09 1.27 -17.83
N HIS A 277 13.85 1.10 -16.52
CA HIS A 277 13.64 -0.23 -15.92
C HIS A 277 12.43 -0.98 -16.49
N VAL A 278 11.41 -0.26 -16.97
CA VAL A 278 10.28 -0.88 -17.68
C VAL A 278 10.59 -1.06 -19.17
N PHE A 279 11.15 -0.03 -19.82
CA PHE A 279 11.48 -0.05 -21.24
C PHE A 279 12.44 -1.18 -21.61
N LYS A 280 13.42 -1.49 -20.76
CA LYS A 280 14.35 -2.61 -21.01
C LYS A 280 13.62 -3.94 -21.19
N LEU A 281 12.43 -4.13 -20.62
CA LEU A 281 11.64 -5.35 -20.79
C LEU A 281 11.06 -5.48 -22.20
N PHE A 282 10.68 -4.36 -22.84
CA PHE A 282 10.28 -4.35 -24.25
C PHE A 282 11.43 -4.77 -25.15
N VAL A 283 12.63 -4.24 -24.88
CA VAL A 283 13.85 -4.55 -25.64
C VAL A 283 14.34 -5.98 -25.34
N ALA A 284 14.15 -6.50 -24.12
CA ALA A 284 14.55 -7.85 -23.76
C ALA A 284 13.54 -8.93 -24.18
N ASN A 285 12.31 -8.56 -24.58
CA ASN A 285 11.31 -9.52 -25.04
C ASN A 285 11.87 -10.32 -26.23
N GLN A 286 11.87 -11.65 -26.17
CA GLN A 286 12.35 -12.48 -27.28
C GLN A 286 11.34 -12.57 -28.42
N ASN A 287 10.05 -12.39 -28.10
CA ASN A 287 8.92 -12.48 -29.03
C ASN A 287 8.32 -11.08 -29.28
N LYS A 288 9.17 -10.10 -29.61
CA LYS A 288 8.72 -8.73 -29.88
C LYS A 288 7.74 -8.72 -31.07
N PRO A 289 6.56 -8.10 -30.94
CA PRO A 289 5.69 -7.87 -32.09
C PRO A 289 6.37 -7.05 -33.18
N PRO A 290 6.04 -7.27 -34.48
CA PRO A 290 6.63 -6.51 -35.59
C PRO A 290 6.50 -4.99 -35.44
N GLU A 291 5.39 -4.51 -34.88
CA GLU A 291 5.15 -3.08 -34.66
C GLU A 291 6.12 -2.47 -33.62
N ILE A 292 6.46 -3.23 -32.57
CA ILE A 292 7.47 -2.83 -31.57
C ILE A 292 8.85 -2.77 -32.20
N ILE A 293 9.21 -3.79 -33.00
CA ILE A 293 10.47 -3.83 -33.74
C ILE A 293 10.56 -2.60 -34.67
N SER A 294 9.49 -2.31 -35.42
CA SER A 294 9.43 -1.15 -36.31
C SER A 294 9.69 0.14 -35.55
N VAL A 295 9.04 0.36 -34.40
CA VAL A 295 9.27 1.58 -33.60
C VAL A 295 10.71 1.68 -33.10
N LEU A 296 11.29 0.59 -32.61
CA LEU A 296 12.69 0.56 -32.15
C LEU A 296 13.66 0.88 -33.30
N VAL A 297 13.45 0.29 -34.47
CA VAL A 297 14.30 0.52 -35.66
C VAL A 297 14.14 1.94 -36.20
N THR A 298 12.91 2.43 -36.37
CA THR A 298 12.64 3.80 -36.85
C THR A 298 13.25 4.85 -35.92
N ASN A 299 13.32 4.59 -34.61
CA ASN A 299 13.88 5.52 -33.63
C ASN A 299 15.33 5.18 -33.21
N ARG A 300 15.99 4.22 -33.87
CA ARG A 300 17.28 3.64 -33.46
C ARG A 300 18.32 4.70 -33.14
N SER A 301 18.61 5.61 -34.08
CA SER A 301 19.65 6.63 -33.90
C SER A 301 19.38 7.55 -32.71
N LYS A 302 18.11 7.92 -32.46
CA LYS A 302 17.72 8.77 -31.33
C LYS A 302 17.84 8.02 -30.00
N LEU A 303 17.39 6.77 -29.96
CA LEU A 303 17.47 5.90 -28.79
C LEU A 303 18.92 5.62 -28.40
N LEU A 304 19.77 5.25 -29.35
CA LEU A 304 21.19 4.97 -29.09
C LEU A 304 21.93 6.20 -28.59
N ARG A 305 21.67 7.37 -29.17
CA ARG A 305 22.23 8.64 -28.69
C ARG A 305 21.77 8.94 -27.26
N PHE A 306 20.47 8.87 -27.00
CA PHE A 306 19.91 9.08 -25.66
C PHE A 306 20.54 8.14 -24.63
N LEU A 307 20.57 6.83 -24.91
CA LEU A 307 21.11 5.82 -23.99
C LEU A 307 22.62 5.95 -23.79
N GLY A 308 23.36 6.41 -24.81
CA GLY A 308 24.80 6.68 -24.69
C GLY A 308 25.08 7.85 -23.74
N ASP A 309 24.26 8.91 -23.80
CA ASP A 309 24.36 10.08 -22.92
C ASP A 309 23.70 9.85 -21.54
N PHE A 310 22.85 8.81 -21.42
CA PHE A 310 22.10 8.51 -20.21
C PHE A 310 23.01 7.86 -19.15
N SER A 311 23.44 8.66 -18.19
CA SER A 311 24.21 8.25 -17.03
C SER A 311 23.40 8.47 -15.75
N ILE A 312 23.74 7.77 -14.68
CA ILE A 312 23.23 8.08 -13.34
C ILE A 312 24.39 8.42 -12.41
N ASP A 313 24.14 9.30 -11.45
CA ASP A 313 25.21 9.89 -10.61
C ASP A 313 25.80 8.89 -9.61
N LYS A 314 25.26 7.65 -9.56
CA LYS A 314 25.70 6.56 -8.69
C LYS A 314 26.27 5.45 -9.56
N GLY A 315 27.42 4.87 -9.16
CA GLY A 315 28.05 3.71 -9.80
C GLY A 315 27.22 2.43 -9.62
N ASP A 316 26.04 2.40 -10.21
CA ASP A 316 25.15 1.24 -10.27
C ASP A 316 25.58 0.38 -11.46
N GLU A 317 26.43 -0.61 -11.17
CA GLU A 317 26.94 -1.55 -12.17
C GLU A 317 25.82 -2.33 -12.87
N GLN A 318 24.72 -2.61 -12.17
CA GLN A 318 23.59 -3.32 -12.76
C GLN A 318 22.88 -2.46 -13.80
N PHE A 319 22.67 -1.18 -13.51
CA PHE A 319 22.10 -0.25 -14.48
C PHE A 319 22.99 -0.12 -15.73
N GLU A 320 24.30 0.03 -15.56
CA GLU A 320 25.22 0.15 -16.70
C GLU A 320 25.26 -1.14 -17.54
N ALA A 321 25.20 -2.31 -16.90
CA ALA A 321 25.09 -3.60 -17.59
C ALA A 321 23.78 -3.73 -18.38
N ASP A 322 22.63 -3.41 -17.75
CA ASP A 322 21.32 -3.41 -18.40
C ASP A 322 21.31 -2.44 -19.60
N LYS A 323 21.89 -1.24 -19.43
CA LYS A 323 21.97 -0.21 -20.47
C LYS A 323 22.81 -0.68 -21.65
N ALA A 324 23.97 -1.28 -21.39
CA ALA A 324 24.82 -1.84 -22.43
C ALA A 324 24.11 -2.95 -23.22
N GLN A 325 23.35 -3.81 -22.53
CA GLN A 325 22.55 -4.85 -23.18
C GLN A 325 21.45 -4.26 -24.06
N VAL A 326 20.72 -3.26 -23.56
CA VAL A 326 19.66 -2.57 -24.33
C VAL A 326 20.24 -1.88 -25.57
N ILE A 327 21.38 -1.19 -25.44
CA ILE A 327 22.09 -0.55 -26.56
C ILE A 327 22.47 -1.59 -27.61
N LYS A 328 23.07 -2.71 -27.19
CA LYS A 328 23.48 -3.79 -28.09
C LYS A 328 22.29 -4.35 -28.87
N GLU A 329 21.21 -4.69 -28.17
CA GLU A 329 20.00 -5.25 -28.78
C GLU A 329 19.38 -4.28 -29.80
N ILE A 330 19.25 -3.00 -29.46
CA ILE A 330 18.69 -1.98 -30.37
C ILE A 330 19.58 -1.77 -31.60
N ALA A 331 20.90 -1.83 -31.44
CA ALA A 331 21.85 -1.67 -32.54
C ALA A 331 21.78 -2.82 -33.56
N THR A 332 21.49 -4.04 -33.11
CA THR A 332 21.44 -5.25 -33.95
C THR A 332 20.03 -5.62 -34.42
N LEU A 333 18.98 -4.97 -33.92
CA LEU A 333 17.60 -5.22 -34.34
C LEU A 333 17.42 -4.91 -35.83
N GLU A 334 16.87 -5.83 -36.60
CA GLU A 334 16.51 -5.63 -38.00
C GLU A 334 15.00 -5.83 -38.20
N ILE A 335 14.43 -5.18 -39.21
CA ILE A 335 13.06 -5.45 -39.64
C ILE A 335 13.12 -6.76 -40.43
N ASN A 336 12.72 -7.87 -39.81
CA ASN A 336 12.57 -9.12 -40.54
C ASN A 336 11.26 -9.06 -41.33
N ASP A 337 11.33 -8.98 -42.66
CA ASP A 337 10.20 -9.09 -43.60
C ASP A 337 9.61 -10.53 -43.63
N ARG A 338 9.39 -11.15 -42.47
CA ARG A 338 8.69 -12.45 -42.37
C ARG A 338 7.22 -12.23 -42.05
N SER A 339 6.52 -11.59 -42.99
CA SER A 339 5.05 -11.65 -43.08
C SER A 339 4.59 -11.42 -44.52
N CYS A 340 5.01 -12.33 -45.41
CA CYS A 340 4.41 -12.56 -46.72
C CYS A 340 4.79 -13.98 -47.20
N THR A 341 4.30 -15.02 -46.51
CA THR A 341 4.05 -16.35 -47.07
C THR A 341 3.03 -17.07 -46.20
#